data_AF-A0A0R3MM91-F1
#
_entry.id   AF-A0A0R3MM91-F1
#
_cell.length_a   1.000
_cell.length_b   1.000
_cell.length_c   1.000
_cell.angle_alpha   90.00
_cell.angle_beta   90.00
_cell.angle_gamma   90.00
#
_symmetry.space_group_name_H-M   'P 1'
#
loop_
_entity.id
_entity.type
_entity.pdbx_description
1 polymer ?
#
loop_
_entity_poly.entity_id
_entity_poly.type
_entity_poly.pdbx_seq_one_letter_code
_entity_poly.pdbx_strand_id
1 'polypeptide(L)'
;MSTNRKPPDELADVRERIKELKGREEELRDLLISGKADLVGDDYAAKVSTVTSERIDGKKLRRDLGHQFLEPFLVTVESTVVNVERMRGEG
;
A
#
# COMPACT_ATOMS: atom_id res chain seq x y z
N MET A 1 -11.47 -22.09 -17.85
CA MET A 1 -12.41 -22.86 -17.02
C MET A 1 -13.01 -21.91 -16.00
N SER A 2 -14.33 -21.73 -16.01
CA SER A 2 -15.03 -20.75 -15.17
C SER A 2 -15.03 -21.23 -13.71
N THR A 3 -14.18 -20.65 -12.87
CA THR A 3 -14.24 -20.85 -11.42
C THR A 3 -15.46 -20.10 -10.90
N ASN A 4 -16.53 -20.82 -10.53
CA ASN A 4 -17.70 -20.24 -9.84
C ASN A 4 -17.35 -19.83 -8.39
N ARG A 5 -16.30 -19.03 -8.19
CA ARG A 5 -16.02 -18.36 -6.91
C ARG A 5 -16.92 -17.13 -6.81
N LYS A 6 -17.46 -16.86 -5.62
CA LYS A 6 -18.26 -15.65 -5.42
C LYS A 6 -17.31 -14.44 -5.38
N PRO A 7 -17.79 -13.23 -5.73
CA PRO A 7 -16.94 -12.04 -5.75
C PRO A 7 -16.10 -11.78 -4.47
N PRO A 8 -16.59 -12.07 -3.24
CA PRO A 8 -15.75 -11.93 -2.04
C PRO A 8 -14.56 -12.90 -2.01
N ASP A 9 -14.75 -14.13 -2.46
CA ASP A 9 -13.70 -15.17 -2.48
C ASP A 9 -12.63 -14.82 -3.53
N GLU A 10 -13.07 -14.41 -4.73
CA GLU A 10 -12.17 -13.97 -5.80
C GLU A 10 -11.38 -12.71 -5.37
N LEU A 11 -12.04 -11.76 -4.71
CA LEU A 11 -11.36 -10.58 -4.17
C LEU A 11 -10.34 -10.94 -3.09
N ALA A 12 -10.60 -11.94 -2.26
CA ALA A 12 -9.63 -12.43 -1.28
C ALA A 12 -8.40 -13.02 -1.97
N ASP A 13 -8.59 -13.86 -2.98
CA ASP A 13 -7.48 -14.47 -3.74
C ASP A 13 -6.61 -13.39 -4.43
N VAL A 14 -7.26 -12.40 -5.06
CA VAL A 14 -6.55 -11.30 -5.72
C VAL A 14 -5.73 -10.49 -4.71
N ARG A 15 -6.29 -10.22 -3.51
CA ARG A 15 -5.56 -9.50 -2.44
C ARG A 15 -4.38 -10.31 -1.91
N GLU A 16 -4.52 -11.62 -1.75
CA GLU A 16 -3.40 -12.50 -1.40
C GLU A 16 -2.31 -12.45 -2.47
N ARG A 17 -2.68 -12.53 -3.75
CA ARG A 17 -1.71 -12.43 -4.86
C ARG A 17 -1.01 -11.06 -4.92
N ILE A 18 -1.74 -9.97 -4.71
CA ILE A 18 -1.16 -8.63 -4.62
C ILE A 18 -0.16 -8.55 -3.47
N LYS A 19 -0.47 -9.16 -2.32
CA LYS A 19 0.44 -9.17 -1.17
C LYS A 19 1.75 -9.90 -1.49
N GLU A 20 1.68 -11.05 -2.13
CA GLU A 20 2.87 -11.79 -2.59
C GLU A 20 3.72 -10.96 -3.56
N LEU A 21 3.07 -10.34 -4.56
CA LEU A 21 3.76 -9.51 -5.55
C LEU A 21 4.40 -8.28 -4.92
N LYS A 22 3.75 -7.65 -3.93
CA LYS A 22 4.33 -6.55 -3.17
C LYS A 22 5.55 -6.98 -2.36
N GLY A 23 5.51 -8.15 -1.72
CA GLY A 23 6.67 -8.70 -1.02
C GLY A 23 7.83 -8.93 -1.98
N ARG A 24 7.56 -9.49 -3.16
CA ARG A 24 8.59 -9.70 -4.17
C ARG A 24 9.17 -8.40 -4.74
N GLU A 25 8.33 -7.39 -4.95
CA GLU A 25 8.79 -6.07 -5.38
C GLU A 25 9.69 -5.42 -4.34
N GLU A 26 9.31 -5.48 -3.06
CA GLU A 26 10.10 -4.95 -1.94
C GLU A 26 11.47 -5.63 -1.87
N GLU A 27 11.54 -6.96 -1.97
CA GLU A 27 12.81 -7.69 -2.02
C GLU A 27 13.73 -7.22 -3.16
N LEU A 28 13.19 -7.07 -4.37
CA LEU A 28 13.96 -6.62 -5.53
C LEU A 28 14.42 -5.17 -5.36
N ARG A 29 13.54 -4.32 -4.83
CA ARG A 29 13.85 -2.92 -4.56
C ARG A 29 14.96 -2.79 -3.53
N ASP A 30 14.92 -3.55 -2.44
CA ASP A 30 15.95 -3.55 -1.41
C ASP A 30 17.29 -4.05 -1.95
N LEU A 31 17.28 -5.07 -2.81
CA LEU A 31 18.49 -5.53 -3.51
C LEU A 31 19.12 -4.41 -4.35
N LEU A 32 18.33 -3.68 -5.13
CA LEU A 32 18.80 -2.57 -5.95
C LEU A 32 19.33 -1.39 -5.10
N ILE A 33 18.63 -1.05 -4.01
CA ILE A 33 19.05 0.04 -3.10
C ILE A 33 20.33 -0.34 -2.33
N SER A 34 20.49 -1.62 -1.97
CA SER A 34 21.66 -2.10 -1.22
C SER A 34 22.97 -2.04 -2.00
N GLY A 35 22.91 -1.84 -3.33
CA GLY A 35 24.08 -1.82 -4.21
C GLY A 35 24.71 -3.20 -4.45
N LYS A 36 24.04 -4.29 -4.03
CA LYS A 36 24.53 -5.68 -4.19
C LYS A 36 24.13 -6.34 -5.51
N ALA A 37 23.30 -5.68 -6.31
CA ALA A 37 22.82 -6.15 -7.60
C ALA A 37 23.23 -5.19 -8.72
N ASP A 38 23.34 -5.72 -9.95
CA ASP A 38 23.48 -4.86 -11.13
C ASP A 38 22.22 -4.02 -11.32
N LEU A 39 22.41 -2.77 -11.74
CA LEU A 39 21.33 -1.86 -12.06
C LEU A 39 20.91 -1.99 -13.53
N VAL A 40 21.64 -2.73 -14.36
CA VAL A 40 21.29 -2.95 -15.77
C VAL A 40 20.88 -4.41 -15.98
N GLY A 41 19.65 -4.61 -16.45
CA GLY A 41 19.15 -5.91 -16.95
C GLY A 41 18.97 -5.90 -18.46
N ASP A 42 18.44 -7.01 -18.98
CA ASP A 42 18.29 -7.21 -20.44
C ASP A 42 17.32 -6.20 -21.07
N ASP A 43 16.21 -5.90 -20.38
CA ASP A 43 15.15 -5.01 -20.89
C ASP A 43 15.07 -3.65 -20.18
N TYR A 44 15.66 -3.52 -18.98
CA TYR A 44 15.48 -2.35 -18.11
C TYR A 44 16.76 -1.99 -17.34
N ALA A 45 16.94 -0.69 -17.06
CA ALA A 45 17.98 -0.19 -16.17
C ALA A 45 17.37 0.61 -15.01
N ALA A 46 17.82 0.33 -13.79
CA ALA A 46 17.44 1.00 -12.55
C ALA A 46 18.34 2.22 -12.29
N LYS A 47 17.74 3.29 -11.75
CA LYS A 47 18.45 4.46 -11.25
C LYS A 47 18.03 4.72 -9.81
N VAL A 48 18.98 4.65 -8.88
CA VAL A 48 18.75 4.93 -7.47
C VAL A 48 19.05 6.41 -7.21
N SER A 49 18.06 7.15 -6.72
CA SER A 49 18.20 8.53 -6.28
C SER A 49 17.60 8.71 -4.88
N THR A 50 18.22 9.58 -4.08
CA THR A 50 17.65 9.99 -2.80
C THR A 50 16.81 11.23 -2.99
N VAL A 51 15.57 11.21 -2.53
CA VAL A 51 14.65 12.35 -2.55
C VAL A 51 14.23 12.65 -1.12
N THR A 52 14.51 13.87 -0.66
CA THR A 52 14.03 14.36 0.63
C THR A 52 12.67 15.02 0.44
N SER A 53 11.70 14.66 1.26
CA SER A 53 10.39 15.32 1.30
C SER A 53 10.01 15.64 2.73
N GLU A 54 9.39 16.80 2.93
CA GLU A 54 8.82 17.19 4.22
C GLU A 54 7.35 16.83 4.23
N ARG A 55 6.90 16.18 5.31
CA ARG A 55 5.48 15.81 5.50
C ARG A 55 4.97 16.53 6.72
N ILE A 56 3.74 17.01 6.60
CA ILE A 56 3.01 17.56 7.74
C ILE A 56 2.60 16.41 8.67
N ASP A 57 3.01 16.49 9.93
CA ASP A 57 2.50 15.60 10.98
C ASP A 57 1.12 16.09 11.44
N GLY A 58 0.08 15.58 10.79
CA GLY A 58 -1.31 15.93 11.10
C GLY A 58 -1.76 15.53 12.51
N LYS A 59 -1.09 14.58 13.18
CA LYS A 59 -1.40 14.23 14.58
C LYS A 59 -0.82 15.29 15.51
N LYS A 60 0.45 15.67 15.27
CA LYS A 60 1.10 16.75 16.01
C LYS A 60 0.37 18.08 15.83
N LEU A 61 -0.02 18.44 14.61
CA LEU A 61 -0.83 19.64 14.37
C LEU A 61 -2.14 19.62 15.16
N ARG A 62 -2.88 18.50 15.14
CA ARG A 62 -4.15 18.38 15.88
C ARG A 62 -3.97 18.52 17.39
N ARG A 63 -2.89 17.96 17.93
CA ARG A 63 -2.56 18.05 19.36
C ARG A 63 -2.14 19.47 19.76
N ASP A 64 -1.29 20.10 18.96
CA ASP A 64 -0.62 21.36 19.34
C ASP A 64 -1.47 22.60 19.00
N LEU A 65 -2.23 22.59 17.89
CA LEU A 65 -3.07 23.73 17.44
C LEU A 65 -4.56 23.57 17.77
N GLY A 66 -5.00 22.34 18.07
CA GLY A 66 -6.40 22.02 18.34
C GLY A 66 -7.27 21.93 17.09
N HIS A 67 -8.44 21.29 17.23
CA HIS A 67 -9.35 21.04 16.11
C HIS A 67 -9.90 22.33 15.50
N GLN A 68 -10.29 23.31 16.33
CA GLN A 68 -10.91 24.56 15.89
C GLN A 68 -10.03 25.37 14.93
N PHE A 69 -8.70 25.31 15.12
CA PHE A 69 -7.76 25.98 14.22
C PHE A 69 -7.61 25.25 12.87
N LEU A 70 -7.78 23.93 12.86
CA LEU A 70 -7.57 23.11 11.66
C LEU A 70 -8.83 22.95 10.82
N GLU A 71 -10.00 23.08 11.41
CA GLU A 71 -11.31 22.89 10.78
C GLU A 71 -11.47 23.59 9.41
N PRO A 72 -11.03 24.86 9.21
CA PRO A 72 -11.15 25.53 7.91
C PRO A 72 -10.32 24.89 6.78
N PHE A 73 -9.34 24.06 7.13
CA PHE A 73 -8.43 23.40 6.20
C PHE A 73 -8.75 21.92 6.00
N LEU A 74 -9.75 21.38 6.72
CA LEU A 74 -10.17 20.00 6.59
C LEU A 74 -11.19 19.86 5.46
N VAL A 75 -10.95 18.90 4.57
CA VAL A 75 -11.93 18.48 3.57
C VAL A 75 -12.50 17.14 3.99
N THR A 76 -13.81 17.08 4.20
CA THR A 76 -14.51 15.81 4.41
C THR A 76 -14.56 15.05 3.10
N VAL A 77 -13.96 13.85 3.09
CA VAL A 77 -13.97 12.94 1.95
C VAL A 77 -14.67 11.65 2.38
N GLU A 78 -15.78 11.32 1.73
CA GLU A 78 -16.46 10.04 1.92
C GLU A 78 -15.74 8.96 1.11
N SER A 79 -15.55 7.78 1.72
CA SER A 79 -14.94 6.64 1.03
C SER A 79 -15.63 5.34 1.44
N THR A 80 -16.02 4.54 0.44
CA THR A 80 -16.59 3.20 0.63
C THR A 80 -15.48 2.17 0.63
N VAL A 81 -15.43 1.34 1.66
CA VAL A 81 -14.41 0.29 1.82
C VAL A 81 -15.05 -1.08 1.77
N VAL A 82 -14.45 -1.98 0.99
CA VAL A 82 -14.83 -3.41 0.95
C VAL A 82 -13.87 -4.21 1.81
N ASN A 83 -14.35 -4.69 2.95
CA ASN A 83 -13.61 -5.62 3.82
C ASN A 83 -14.04 -7.05 3.51
N VAL A 84 -13.07 -7.97 3.44
CA VAL A 84 -13.32 -9.39 3.26
C VAL A 84 -12.68 -10.12 4.43
N GLU A 85 -13.47 -10.92 5.14
CA GLU A 85 -13.03 -11.71 6.29
C GLU A 85 -13.30 -13.19 6.01
N ARG A 86 -12.43 -14.07 6.54
CA ARG A 86 -12.69 -15.51 6.46
C ARG A 86 -13.90 -15.85 7.32
N MET A 87 -14.98 -16.30 6.70
CA MET A 87 -16.13 -16.84 7.41
C MET A 87 -15.70 -18.18 8.02
N ARG A 88 -15.64 -18.28 9.36
CA ARG A 88 -15.46 -19.57 10.03
C ARG A 88 -16.69 -20.43 9.69
N GLY A 89 -16.49 -21.56 9.03
CA GLY A 89 -17.53 -22.59 8.94
C GLY A 89 -17.85 -23.08 10.35
N GLU A 90 -19.12 -23.04 10.74
CA GLU A 90 -19.62 -23.87 11.83
C GLU A 90 -19.53 -25.33 11.39
N GLY A 91 -18.86 -26.16 12.21
CA GLY A 91 -19.08 -27.61 12.34
C GLY A 91 -18.90 -28.49 11.12
#